data_AF-A0A820Q774-F1
#
_entry.id   AF-A0A820Q774-F1
#
_cell.length_a   1.000
_cell.length_b   1.000
_cell.length_c   1.000
_cell.angle_alpha   90.00
_cell.angle_beta   90.00
_cell.angle_gamma   90.00
#
_symmetry.space_group_name_H-M   'P 1'
#
loop_
_entity.id
_entity.type
_entity.pdbx_description
1 polymer ?
#
loop_
_entity_poly.entity_id
_entity_poly.type
_entity_poly.pdbx_seq_one_letter_code
_entity_poly.pdbx_strand_id
1 'polypeptide(L)'
;MKNNNKLSSGALWIEFLRFYTEQFNYEEHIVTIRQIEPLLKHEKGWFRQTIAIEDPFELSHNLAGGLSPRNWTIIRRVFIRARQQFGIQLENIDISKPDMSAIENTL
;
A
#
# COMPACT_ATOMS: atom_id res chain seq x y z
N MET A 1 23.24 6.10 -0.44
CA MET A 1 22.34 5.01 0.01
C MET A 1 22.48 3.83 -0.93
N LYS A 2 22.80 2.63 -0.44
CA LYS A 2 22.78 1.42 -1.28
C LYS A 2 21.31 0.99 -1.43
N ASN A 3 20.82 0.89 -2.66
CA ASN A 3 19.50 0.34 -2.93
C ASN A 3 19.57 -1.19 -2.84
N ASN A 4 19.19 -1.71 -1.66
CA ASN A 4 19.15 -3.15 -1.41
C ASN A 4 17.85 -3.80 -1.91
N ASN A 5 16.87 -3.00 -2.37
CA ASN A 5 15.64 -3.53 -2.93
C ASN A 5 15.89 -4.02 -4.36
N LYS A 6 15.60 -5.31 -4.60
CA LYS A 6 15.79 -5.98 -5.90
C LYS A 6 14.47 -6.24 -6.64
N LEU A 7 13.34 -5.82 -6.07
CA LEU A 7 12.03 -6.02 -6.67
C LEU A 7 11.86 -5.08 -7.87
N SER A 8 11.20 -5.58 -8.91
CA SER A 8 10.74 -4.75 -10.03
C SER A 8 9.65 -3.80 -9.56
N SER A 9 9.39 -2.73 -10.31
CA SER A 9 8.30 -1.80 -10.00
C SER A 9 6.94 -2.49 -9.92
N GLY A 10 6.69 -3.52 -10.75
CA GLY A 10 5.45 -4.31 -10.70
C GLY A 10 5.33 -5.13 -9.42
N ALA A 11 6.43 -5.74 -8.96
CA ALA A 11 6.45 -6.46 -7.69
C ALA A 11 6.26 -5.50 -6.50
N LEU A 12 6.89 -4.32 -6.52
CA LEU A 12 6.70 -3.29 -5.49
C LEU A 12 5.25 -2.78 -5.45
N TRP A 13 4.61 -2.63 -6.59
CA TRP A 13 3.21 -2.23 -6.68
C TRP A 13 2.28 -3.25 -6.01
N ILE A 14 2.52 -4.54 -6.24
CA ILE A 14 1.71 -5.61 -5.62
C ILE A 14 1.98 -5.71 -4.12
N GLU A 15 3.24 -5.58 -3.69
CA GLU A 15 3.57 -5.54 -2.26
C GLU A 15 2.96 -4.33 -1.56
N PHE A 16 2.91 -3.16 -2.22
CA PHE A 16 2.20 -1.98 -1.72
C PHE A 16 0.70 -2.25 -1.52
N LEU A 17 0.04 -2.85 -2.53
CA LEU A 17 -1.37 -3.20 -2.44
C LEU A 17 -1.62 -4.20 -1.33
N ARG A 18 -0.82 -5.29 -1.28
CA ARG A 18 -0.87 -6.32 -0.24
C ARG A 18 -0.68 -5.72 1.15
N PHE A 19 0.30 -4.85 1.34
CA PHE A 19 0.55 -4.20 2.61
C PHE A 19 -0.70 -3.46 3.11
N TYR A 20 -1.29 -2.61 2.27
CA TYR A 20 -2.47 -1.82 2.64
C TYR A 20 -3.79 -2.61 2.65
N THR A 21 -3.84 -3.84 2.11
CA THR A 21 -5.06 -4.67 2.21
C THR A 21 -4.99 -5.72 3.30
N GLU A 22 -3.80 -6.22 3.64
CA GLU A 22 -3.61 -7.43 4.45
C GLU A 22 -2.75 -7.20 5.70
N GLN A 23 -1.82 -6.23 5.71
CA GLN A 23 -0.79 -6.13 6.75
C GLN A 23 -0.90 -4.88 7.63
N PHE A 24 -1.24 -3.72 7.05
CA PHE A 24 -1.28 -2.48 7.80
C PHE A 24 -2.42 -2.50 8.82
N ASN A 25 -2.07 -2.30 10.10
CA ASN A 25 -3.05 -2.22 11.18
C ASN A 25 -3.73 -0.85 11.20
N TYR A 26 -4.83 -0.72 10.46
CA TYR A 26 -5.61 0.51 10.41
C TYR A 26 -6.21 0.92 11.74
N GLU A 27 -6.40 0.03 12.70
CA GLU A 27 -7.01 0.39 13.99
C GLU A 27 -6.01 1.10 14.89
N GLU A 28 -4.75 0.68 14.87
CA GLU A 28 -3.73 1.15 15.81
C GLU A 28 -2.69 2.09 15.19
N HIS A 29 -2.34 1.93 13.92
CA HIS A 29 -1.19 2.62 13.32
C HIS A 29 -1.58 3.88 12.54
N ILE A 30 -0.61 4.78 12.44
CA ILE A 30 -0.62 5.99 11.62
C ILE A 30 0.37 5.80 10.47
N VAL A 31 -0.03 6.16 9.25
CA VAL A 31 0.90 6.27 8.12
C VAL A 31 1.77 7.51 8.33
N THR A 32 3.08 7.32 8.49
CA THR A 32 4.08 8.39 8.59
C THR A 32 5.34 8.01 7.83
N ILE A 33 6.09 9.01 7.38
CA ILE A 33 7.38 8.85 6.71
C ILE A 33 8.55 9.39 7.55
N ARG A 34 8.28 9.92 8.75
CA ARG A 34 9.29 10.56 9.60
C ARG A 34 10.12 9.56 10.40
N GLN A 35 9.61 8.34 10.59
CA GLN A 35 10.24 7.30 11.39
C GLN A 35 9.97 5.92 10.76
N ILE A 36 10.84 4.96 11.10
CA ILE A 36 10.71 3.57 10.66
C ILE A 36 9.77 2.79 11.58
N GLU A 37 9.86 3.03 12.89
CA GLU A 37 9.00 2.36 13.87
C GLU A 37 7.54 2.80 13.73
N PRO A 38 6.56 1.90 13.92
CA PRO A 38 5.15 2.26 13.86
C PRO A 38 4.79 3.40 14.83
N LEU A 39 4.07 4.40 14.33
CA LEU A 39 3.47 5.46 15.14
C LEU A 39 2.02 5.07 15.46
N LEU A 40 1.63 5.15 16.72
CA LEU A 40 0.34 4.66 17.19
C LEU A 40 -0.67 5.80 17.31
N LYS A 41 -1.93 5.53 16.96
CA LYS A 41 -3.01 6.52 17.02
C LYS A 41 -3.28 7.06 18.41
N HIS A 42 -3.07 6.24 19.45
CA HIS A 42 -3.27 6.69 20.82
C HIS A 42 -2.29 7.79 21.21
N GLU A 43 -1.06 7.76 20.67
CA GLU A 43 -0.03 8.79 20.93
C GLU A 43 -0.43 10.17 20.37
N LYS A 44 -1.29 10.18 19.34
CA LYS A 44 -1.79 11.40 18.68
C LYS A 44 -3.25 11.72 18.97
N GLY A 45 -3.95 10.90 19.76
CA GLY A 45 -5.39 11.06 20.01
C GLY A 45 -6.27 10.82 18.78
N TRP A 46 -5.79 10.07 17.77
CA TRP A 46 -6.51 9.85 16.50
C TRP A 46 -7.30 8.54 16.45
N PHE A 47 -7.61 7.94 17.60
CA PHE A 47 -8.25 6.63 17.76
C PHE A 47 -9.63 6.49 17.08
N ARG A 48 -10.32 7.58 16.77
CA ARG A 48 -11.62 7.55 16.07
C ARG A 48 -11.52 7.54 14.54
N GLN A 49 -10.33 7.75 14.00
CA GLN A 49 -10.16 7.88 12.55
C GLN A 49 -10.07 6.50 11.90
N THR A 50 -10.76 6.30 10.78
CA THR A 50 -10.75 5.00 10.07
C THR A 50 -9.38 4.69 9.44
N ILE A 51 -8.68 5.74 9.02
CA ILE A 51 -7.27 5.75 8.63
C ILE A 51 -6.68 7.08 9.13
N ALA A 52 -5.41 7.07 9.50
CA ALA A 52 -4.69 8.28 9.89
C ALA A 52 -3.37 8.38 9.10
N ILE A 53 -3.12 9.57 8.57
CA ILE A 53 -1.93 9.88 7.77
C ILE A 53 -1.34 11.17 8.32
N GLU A 54 -0.17 11.09 8.94
CA GLU A 54 0.54 12.24 9.50
C GLU A 54 1.13 13.09 8.36
N ASP A 55 0.89 14.40 8.40
CA ASP A 55 1.67 15.35 7.61
C ASP A 55 3.10 15.46 8.19
N PRO A 56 4.17 15.30 7.38
CA PRO A 56 5.53 15.27 7.89
C PRO A 56 6.04 16.62 8.43
N PHE A 57 5.38 17.73 8.09
CA PHE A 57 5.75 19.08 8.50
C PHE A 57 4.78 19.64 9.55
N GLU A 58 3.48 19.36 9.42
CA GLU A 58 2.46 19.75 10.38
C GLU A 58 1.97 18.55 11.19
N LEU A 59 2.68 18.20 12.27
CA LEU A 59 2.49 16.93 12.99
C LEU A 59 1.13 16.75 13.70
N SER A 60 0.35 17.83 13.82
CA SER A 60 -1.03 17.83 14.31
C SER A 60 -2.06 17.61 13.20
N HIS A 61 -1.65 17.68 11.94
CA HIS A 61 -2.51 17.53 10.79
C HIS A 61 -2.58 16.07 10.35
N ASN A 62 -3.80 15.52 10.38
CA ASN A 62 -4.12 14.24 9.78
C ASN A 62 -4.67 14.49 8.36
N LEU A 63 -3.91 14.12 7.32
CA LEU A 63 -4.29 14.29 5.91
C LEU A 63 -5.56 13.51 5.54
N ALA A 64 -5.90 12.48 6.31
CA ALA A 64 -7.14 11.71 6.17
C ALA A 64 -8.29 12.22 7.05
N GLY A 65 -8.12 13.30 7.81
CA GLY A 65 -9.08 13.78 8.82
C GLY A 65 -10.46 14.14 8.27
N GLY A 66 -10.57 14.46 6.97
CA GLY A 66 -11.83 14.75 6.28
C GLY A 66 -12.57 13.53 5.73
N LEU A 67 -12.03 12.31 5.87
CA LEU A 67 -12.67 11.12 5.32
C LEU A 67 -13.85 10.65 6.16
N SER A 68 -15.03 10.62 5.55
CA SER A 68 -16.16 9.90 6.15
C SER A 68 -15.94 8.38 6.12
N PRO A 69 -16.56 7.61 7.03
CA PRO A 69 -16.50 6.13 6.99
C PRO A 69 -16.96 5.54 5.64
N ARG A 70 -17.92 6.19 4.97
CA ARG A 70 -18.38 5.79 3.63
C ARG A 70 -17.28 5.98 2.59
N ASN A 71 -16.60 7.13 2.58
CA ASN A 71 -15.50 7.39 1.64
C ASN A 71 -14.35 6.42 1.88
N TRP A 72 -14.03 6.15 3.14
CA TRP A 72 -13.04 5.14 3.49
C TRP A 72 -13.39 3.75 2.95
N THR A 73 -14.64 3.32 3.10
CA THR A 73 -15.10 2.04 2.58
C THR A 73 -14.91 1.93 1.06
N ILE A 74 -15.15 3.02 0.32
CA ILE A 74 -14.95 3.06 -1.12
C ILE A 74 -13.46 2.93 -1.47
N ILE A 75 -12.60 3.71 -0.82
CA ILE A 75 -11.14 3.67 -1.02
C ILE A 75 -10.62 2.24 -0.73
N ARG A 76 -11.00 1.67 0.41
CA ARG A 76 -10.59 0.32 0.80
C ARG A 76 -11.04 -0.73 -0.21
N ARG A 77 -12.26 -0.63 -0.75
CA ARG A 77 -12.75 -1.53 -1.82
C ARG A 77 -11.94 -1.41 -3.11
N VAL A 78 -11.50 -0.21 -3.47
CA VAL A 78 -10.65 -0.01 -4.66
C VAL A 78 -9.30 -0.70 -4.48
N PHE A 79 -8.67 -0.55 -3.30
CA PHE A 79 -7.42 -1.25 -2.98
C PHE A 79 -7.57 -2.77 -3.03
N ILE A 80 -8.65 -3.32 -2.45
CA ILE A 80 -8.94 -4.77 -2.48
C ILE A 80 -9.09 -5.26 -3.92
N ARG A 81 -9.85 -4.54 -4.77
CA ARG A 81 -10.03 -4.93 -6.17
C ARG A 81 -8.73 -4.85 -6.95
N ALA A 82 -7.92 -3.81 -6.74
CA ALA A 82 -6.61 -3.70 -7.37
C ALA A 82 -5.71 -4.88 -6.95
N ARG A 83 -5.69 -5.23 -5.65
CA ARG A 83 -4.94 -6.38 -5.14
C ARG A 83 -5.38 -7.71 -5.78
N GLN A 84 -6.68 -7.89 -5.99
CA GLN A 84 -7.22 -9.07 -6.69
C GLN A 84 -6.82 -9.08 -8.16
N GLN A 85 -6.96 -7.95 -8.85
CA GLN A 85 -6.65 -7.84 -10.28
C GLN A 85 -5.17 -8.05 -10.58
N PHE A 86 -4.28 -7.38 -9.84
CA PHE A 86 -2.83 -7.41 -10.11
C PHE A 86 -2.12 -8.57 -9.40
N GLY A 87 -2.67 -9.08 -8.30
CA GLY A 87 -2.03 -10.14 -7.51
C GLY A 87 -2.09 -11.53 -8.16
N ILE A 88 -3.17 -11.84 -8.88
CA ILE A 88 -3.36 -13.15 -9.53
C ILE A 88 -2.36 -13.35 -10.69
N GLN A 89 -1.96 -12.27 -11.36
CA GLN A 89 -1.08 -12.35 -12.52
C GLN A 89 0.35 -12.76 -12.14
N LEU A 90 0.87 -12.47 -10.94
CA LEU A 90 2.25 -12.81 -10.59
C LEU A 90 2.45 -14.15 -9.88
N GLU A 91 1.43 -14.72 -9.24
CA GLU A 91 1.56 -16.06 -8.62
C GLU A 91 1.71 -17.17 -9.68
N ASN A 92 1.25 -16.93 -10.92
CA ASN A 92 1.34 -17.86 -12.04
C ASN A 92 2.45 -17.52 -13.06
N ILE A 93 3.18 -16.42 -12.86
CA ILE A 93 4.29 -16.05 -13.75
C ILE A 93 5.59 -16.49 -13.07
N ASP A 94 6.18 -17.55 -13.62
CA ASP A 94 7.55 -17.94 -13.30
C ASP A 94 8.49 -16.83 -13.76
N ILE A 95 8.85 -15.93 -12.84
CA ILE A 95 9.75 -14.79 -13.06
C ILE A 95 11.16 -15.22 -13.49
N SER A 96 11.50 -16.52 -13.37
CA SER A 96 12.75 -17.08 -13.89
C SER A 96 12.70 -17.39 -15.38
N LYS A 97 11.50 -17.38 -16.00
CA LYS A 97 11.32 -17.61 -17.43
C LYS A 97 10.89 -16.30 -18.11
N PRO A 98 11.69 -15.74 -19.04
CA PRO A 98 11.25 -14.61 -19.84
C PRO A 98 10.04 -15.01 -20.68
N ASP A 99 9.07 -14.10 -20.80
CA ASP A 99 7.90 -14.28 -21.65
C ASP A 99 8.30 -14.26 -23.13
N MET A 100 8.42 -15.45 -23.72
CA MET A 100 8.79 -15.64 -25.12
C MET A 100 7.63 -15.40 -26.09
N SER A 101 6.39 -15.23 -25.61
CA SER A 101 5.20 -15.08 -26.47
C SER A 101 5.17 -13.73 -27.22
N ALA A 102 5.92 -12.74 -26.74
CA ALA A 102 6.10 -11.46 -27.43
C ALA A 102 6.99 -11.57 -28.68
N ILE A 103 7.85 -12.59 -28.78
CA ILE A 103 8.81 -12.75 -29.89
C ILE A 103 8.17 -13.43 -31.10
N GLU A 104 7.19 -14.31 -30.89
CA GLU A 104 6.53 -15.04 -31.99
C GLU A 104 5.58 -14.18 -32.83
N ASN A 105 5.19 -12.99 -32.35
CA ASN A 105 4.29 -12.09 -33.08
C ASN A 105 5.00 -11.01 -33.93
N THR A 106 6.33 -11.12 -34.11
CA THR A 106 7.12 -10.17 -34.92
C THR A 106 7.90 -10.84 -36.07
N LEU A 107 7.53 -12.07 -36.45
CA LEU A 107 7.96 -12.75 -37.68
C LEU A 107 6.74 -13.19 -38.48
#